data_AF-A0A7C9G6H2-F1
#
_entry.id   AF-A0A7C9G6H2-F1
#
_cell.length_a   1.000
_cell.length_b   1.000
_cell.length_c   1.000
_cell.angle_alpha   90.00
_cell.angle_beta   90.00
_cell.angle_gamma   90.00
#
_symmetry.space_group_name_H-M   'P 1'
#
loop_
_entity.id
_entity.type
_entity.pdbx_description
1 polymer ?
#
loop_
_entity_poly.entity_id
_entity_poly.type
_entity_poly.pdbx_seq_one_letter_code
_entity_poly.pdbx_strand_id
1 'polypeptide(L)'
;MGVEGGVTGIEFGIENGSVDASSHVNMNLDLYLEAGISQMEIHLVSSDGSALYCVISPQTEQWVSYQIPFAEMQDADGDGDGVLNPATLIMAGIKLWGEQGKAVFLDNLYFSGQSNTFELAVSVVNQSSQAIAGAQVSVGEQSATTNASGVAYLSLAEGEHKVKADASGYGAAQKNQQLLGADASLEIVLAAENPGPNVAANVPSVSDDEVLVLYSDSLQVDKPISYWSDNWWNAPSHSELQIAGDNVARLQIIPDGVEGGVTGIQYGIQDGVVNASGMTGLRFDMYATSGVSQAVFQVVSASGPVIHTMLPVATEQWISVELVFADMVQPGAFDAASLSQLGVQLWGTTSDSVYLDNIYFY
;
A
#
# COMPACT_ATOMS: atom_id res chain seq x y z
N MET A 1 27.65 -8.38 -0.77
CA MET A 1 28.28 -7.26 -1.51
C MET A 1 27.54 -6.01 -1.08
N GLY A 2 28.23 -5.03 -0.50
CA GLY A 2 27.60 -3.84 0.10
C GLY A 2 28.57 -2.67 0.17
N VAL A 3 29.27 -2.41 -0.94
CA VAL A 3 30.26 -1.31 -1.03
C VAL A 3 29.56 0.05 -1.21
N GLU A 4 28.26 0.03 -1.58
CA GLU A 4 27.43 1.21 -1.76
C GLU A 4 25.99 0.87 -1.32
N GLY A 5 25.60 1.30 -0.11
CA GLY A 5 24.23 1.17 0.38
C GLY A 5 23.80 -0.23 0.82
N GLY A 6 24.73 -1.04 1.35
CA GLY A 6 24.37 -2.33 1.95
C GLY A 6 23.47 -2.11 3.18
N VAL A 7 22.29 -2.73 3.19
CA VAL A 7 21.31 -2.64 4.29
C VAL A 7 21.36 -3.92 5.13
N THR A 8 21.36 -3.76 6.45
CA THR A 8 20.99 -4.83 7.39
C THR A 8 19.80 -4.36 8.22
N GLY A 9 18.80 -5.22 8.37
CA GLY A 9 17.65 -4.99 9.23
C GLY A 9 17.83 -5.62 10.60
N ILE A 10 17.29 -4.97 11.62
CA ILE A 10 16.97 -5.54 12.93
C ILE A 10 15.45 -5.52 13.01
N GLU A 11 14.84 -6.70 12.91
CA GLU A 11 13.41 -6.86 13.00
C GLU A 11 12.97 -6.88 14.47
N PHE A 12 11.96 -6.07 14.80
CA PHE A 12 11.24 -6.17 16.07
C PHE A 12 9.83 -6.71 15.78
N GLY A 13 9.16 -7.27 16.77
CA GLY A 13 7.72 -7.47 16.68
C GLY A 13 7.19 -8.62 15.79
N ILE A 14 8.04 -9.45 15.19
CA ILE A 14 7.57 -10.64 14.41
C ILE A 14 6.76 -11.62 15.28
N GLU A 15 7.14 -11.78 16.55
CA GLU A 15 6.47 -12.74 17.46
C GLU A 15 5.51 -12.08 18.46
N ASN A 16 5.62 -10.76 18.70
CA ASN A 16 4.93 -10.07 19.79
C ASN A 16 4.11 -8.83 19.37
N GLY A 17 3.97 -8.56 18.06
CA GLY A 17 3.31 -7.35 17.56
C GLY A 17 4.23 -6.12 17.57
N SER A 18 3.70 -4.97 17.14
CA SER A 18 4.46 -3.72 17.09
C SER A 18 4.96 -3.27 18.47
N VAL A 19 6.05 -2.51 18.48
CA VAL A 19 6.59 -1.86 19.68
C VAL A 19 5.97 -0.47 19.82
N ASP A 20 5.29 -0.24 20.95
CA ASP A 20 4.79 1.08 21.32
C ASP A 20 5.86 1.86 22.11
N ALA A 21 6.52 2.79 21.41
CA ALA A 21 7.45 3.77 21.94
C ALA A 21 6.85 5.18 22.03
N SER A 22 5.52 5.35 21.91
CA SER A 22 4.83 6.65 21.87
C SER A 22 5.01 7.52 23.12
N SER A 23 5.36 6.90 24.24
CA SER A 23 5.68 7.60 25.50
C SER A 23 7.10 8.19 25.56
N HIS A 24 7.91 8.00 24.53
CA HIS A 24 9.30 8.43 24.45
C HIS A 24 9.51 9.33 23.22
N VAL A 25 10.62 10.08 23.21
CA VAL A 25 10.94 11.03 22.11
C VAL A 25 12.27 10.75 21.44
N ASN A 26 13.07 9.82 21.97
CA ASN A 26 14.37 9.47 21.42
C ASN A 26 14.52 7.97 21.25
N MET A 27 15.19 7.58 20.17
CA MET A 27 15.91 6.32 20.06
C MET A 27 17.36 6.50 20.52
N ASN A 28 17.92 5.51 21.20
CA ASN A 28 19.29 5.52 21.69
C ASN A 28 19.97 4.23 21.27
N LEU A 29 21.22 4.31 20.84
CA LEU A 29 22.04 3.17 20.48
C LEU A 29 23.52 3.52 20.56
N ASP A 30 24.34 2.52 20.88
CA ASP A 30 25.79 2.60 20.82
C ASP A 30 26.28 1.91 19.56
N LEU A 31 27.12 2.59 18.78
CA LEU A 31 27.71 2.02 17.57
C LEU A 31 29.24 2.09 17.61
N TYR A 32 29.88 1.01 17.15
CA TYR A 32 31.30 0.98 16.79
C TYR A 32 31.41 0.76 15.29
N LEU A 33 32.02 1.71 14.58
CA LEU A 33 32.22 1.64 13.13
C LEU A 33 33.69 1.43 12.82
N GLU A 34 34.02 0.48 11.95
CA GLU A 34 35.39 0.29 11.45
C GLU A 34 35.79 1.41 10.48
N ALA A 35 37.08 1.77 10.49
CA ALA A 35 37.65 2.76 9.58
C ALA A 35 37.44 2.36 8.11
N GLY A 36 36.90 3.30 7.32
CA GLY A 36 36.54 3.09 5.91
C GLY A 36 35.03 3.17 5.66
N ILE A 37 34.20 3.25 6.70
CA ILE A 37 32.78 3.62 6.57
C ILE A 37 32.67 5.14 6.42
N SER A 38 32.05 5.60 5.33
CA SER A 38 31.93 7.02 4.97
C SER A 38 30.56 7.60 5.29
N GLN A 39 29.52 6.78 5.38
CA GLN A 39 28.16 7.19 5.71
C GLN A 39 27.40 6.03 6.36
N MET A 40 26.51 6.37 7.29
CA MET A 40 25.48 5.47 7.77
C MET A 40 24.11 6.15 7.76
N GLU A 41 23.07 5.36 7.54
CA GLU A 41 21.69 5.74 7.83
C GLU A 41 21.11 4.76 8.84
N ILE A 42 20.40 5.31 9.82
CA ILE A 42 19.63 4.54 10.80
C ILE A 42 18.17 4.74 10.47
N HIS A 43 17.52 3.68 10.04
CA HIS A 43 16.11 3.65 9.65
C HIS A 43 15.27 3.17 10.83
N LEU A 44 14.10 3.77 11.04
CA LEU A 44 13.02 3.25 11.86
C LEU A 44 11.78 3.09 10.99
N VAL A 45 11.10 1.97 11.13
CA VAL A 45 9.93 1.62 10.34
C VAL A 45 8.76 1.41 11.30
N SER A 46 7.66 2.11 11.06
CA SER A 46 6.35 1.88 11.67
C SER A 46 5.44 1.14 10.69
N SER A 47 4.29 0.66 11.15
CA SER A 47 3.32 -0.04 10.30
C SER A 47 2.78 0.80 9.15
N ASP A 48 2.91 2.13 9.24
CA ASP A 48 2.31 3.13 8.37
C ASP A 48 3.35 4.09 7.73
N GLY A 49 4.64 3.84 7.93
CA GLY A 49 5.70 4.69 7.38
C GLY A 49 7.10 4.34 7.88
N SER A 50 8.05 5.17 7.54
CA SER A 50 9.42 5.04 8.03
C SER A 50 10.13 6.38 8.04
N ALA A 51 11.17 6.50 8.84
CA ALA A 51 12.06 7.64 8.86
C ALA A 51 13.51 7.19 9.02
N LEU A 52 14.44 8.03 8.60
CA LEU A 52 15.87 7.79 8.69
C LEU A 52 16.61 8.93 9.41
N TYR A 53 17.75 8.59 9.98
CA TYR A 53 18.73 9.54 10.48
C TYR A 53 20.06 9.29 9.78
N CYS A 54 20.56 10.29 9.05
CA CYS A 54 21.77 10.17 8.24
C CYS A 54 22.98 10.79 8.94
N VAL A 55 24.09 10.05 8.97
CA VAL A 55 25.38 10.52 9.49
C VAL A 55 26.43 10.39 8.40
N ILE A 56 26.93 11.54 7.93
CA ILE A 56 28.03 11.64 6.97
C ILE A 56 29.36 11.73 7.73
N SER A 57 30.34 10.95 7.29
CA SER A 57 31.67 10.86 7.92
C SER A 57 31.60 10.54 9.42
N PRO A 58 30.98 9.40 9.80
CA PRO A 58 30.85 9.03 11.20
C PRO A 58 32.22 8.82 11.85
N GLN A 59 32.26 8.95 13.19
CA GLN A 59 33.46 8.59 13.95
C GLN A 59 33.68 7.08 13.88
N THR A 60 34.93 6.66 13.69
CA THR A 60 35.33 5.26 13.56
C THR A 60 36.34 4.84 14.62
N GLU A 61 36.50 3.54 14.82
CA GLU A 61 37.46 2.92 15.76
C GLU A 61 37.24 3.30 17.24
N GLN A 62 35.99 3.61 17.59
CA GLN A 62 35.54 3.88 18.96
C GLN A 62 34.04 3.66 19.08
N TRP A 63 33.57 3.36 20.29
CA TRP A 63 32.15 3.36 20.61
C TRP A 63 31.62 4.79 20.68
N VAL A 64 30.51 5.03 20.00
CA VAL A 64 29.79 6.30 20.01
C VAL A 64 28.33 6.06 20.36
N SER A 65 27.87 6.75 21.40
CA SER A 65 26.46 6.77 21.77
C SER A 65 25.71 7.79 20.93
N TYR A 66 24.67 7.34 20.26
CA TYR A 66 23.73 8.16 19.52
C TYR A 66 22.43 8.26 20.31
N GLN A 67 21.98 9.48 20.57
CA GLN A 67 20.63 9.78 21.00
C GLN A 67 19.97 10.54 19.86
N ILE A 68 18.98 9.91 19.22
CA ILE A 68 18.33 10.40 18.01
C ILE A 68 16.90 10.76 18.37
N PRO A 69 16.56 12.06 18.44
CA PRO A 69 15.18 12.49 18.61
C PRO A 69 14.34 12.07 17.40
N PHE A 70 13.13 11.57 17.62
CA PHE A 70 12.21 11.23 16.54
C PHE A 70 11.92 12.44 15.63
N ALA A 71 11.87 13.64 16.22
CA ALA A 71 11.67 14.89 15.49
C ALA A 71 12.85 15.31 14.59
N GLU A 72 14.02 14.68 14.71
CA GLU A 72 15.18 14.92 13.84
C GLU A 72 15.31 13.88 12.72
N MET A 73 14.49 12.82 12.75
CA MET A 73 14.47 11.82 11.69
C MET A 73 13.74 12.39 10.46
N GLN A 74 14.28 12.10 9.28
CA GLN A 74 13.77 12.55 7.99
C GLN A 74 12.97 11.43 7.35
N ASP A 75 12.00 11.76 6.51
CA ASP A 75 11.31 10.79 5.68
C ASP A 75 12.32 9.97 4.86
N ALA A 76 12.17 8.64 4.88
CA ALA A 76 13.17 7.71 4.38
C ALA A 76 13.10 7.46 2.86
N ASP A 77 11.95 7.69 2.23
CA ASP A 77 11.77 7.46 0.79
C ASP A 77 11.94 8.74 -0.06
N GLY A 78 11.86 9.91 0.56
CA GLY A 78 11.99 11.21 -0.13
C GLY A 78 10.83 11.52 -1.08
N ASP A 79 9.81 10.66 -1.12
CA ASP A 79 8.63 10.77 -1.98
C ASP A 79 7.43 11.40 -1.22
N GLY A 80 7.58 11.64 0.09
CA GLY A 80 6.60 12.30 0.96
C GLY A 80 5.73 11.29 1.72
N ASP A 81 4.86 11.82 2.59
CA ASP A 81 3.94 11.07 3.47
C ASP A 81 4.56 9.97 4.37
N GLY A 82 5.86 9.71 4.35
CA GLY A 82 6.52 8.81 5.30
C GLY A 82 6.59 9.45 6.68
N VAL A 83 5.86 8.87 7.62
CA VAL A 83 5.80 9.30 9.01
C VAL A 83 6.39 8.21 9.87
N LEU A 84 7.22 8.60 10.84
CA LEU A 84 7.55 7.71 11.94
C LEU A 84 6.43 7.77 12.98
N ASN A 85 5.60 6.73 13.06
CA ASN A 85 4.64 6.56 14.14
C ASN A 85 5.26 5.74 15.28
N PRO A 86 5.65 6.35 16.41
CA PRO A 86 6.34 5.60 17.47
C PRO A 86 5.45 4.59 18.18
N ALA A 87 4.12 4.63 17.99
CA ALA A 87 3.20 3.68 18.61
C ALA A 87 3.20 2.30 17.91
N THR A 88 3.66 2.23 16.65
CA THR A 88 3.53 1.04 15.81
C THR A 88 4.85 0.60 15.17
N LEU A 89 5.97 0.76 15.88
CA LEU A 89 7.30 0.41 15.35
C LEU A 89 7.43 -1.10 15.09
N ILE A 90 7.99 -1.46 13.94
CA ILE A 90 8.15 -2.86 13.49
C ILE A 90 9.60 -3.21 13.14
N MET A 91 10.45 -2.25 12.80
CA MET A 91 11.83 -2.54 12.39
C MET A 91 12.76 -1.35 12.62
N ALA A 92 14.04 -1.63 12.86
CA ALA A 92 15.12 -0.66 12.63
C ALA A 92 16.07 -1.20 11.56
N GLY A 93 16.59 -0.33 10.71
CA GLY A 93 17.59 -0.68 9.70
C GLY A 93 18.87 0.11 9.90
N ILE A 94 20.01 -0.48 9.55
CA ILE A 94 21.27 0.25 9.38
C ILE A 94 21.75 0.04 7.95
N LYS A 95 21.95 1.14 7.24
CA LYS A 95 22.47 1.16 5.87
C LYS A 95 23.83 1.83 5.88
N LEU A 96 24.81 1.20 5.23
CA LEU A 96 26.20 1.65 5.24
C LEU A 96 26.75 1.90 3.84
N TRP A 97 27.66 2.88 3.77
CA TRP A 97 28.54 3.11 2.63
C TRP A 97 29.98 3.13 3.09
N GLY A 98 30.87 2.50 2.33
CA GLY A 98 32.27 2.42 2.68
C GLY A 98 33.03 1.34 1.92
N GLU A 99 34.28 1.13 2.34
CA GLU A 99 35.14 0.08 1.81
C GLU A 99 34.54 -1.32 2.02
N GLN A 100 34.85 -2.26 1.13
CA GLN A 100 34.43 -3.65 1.29
C GLN A 100 35.03 -4.30 2.55
N GLY A 101 34.21 -5.09 3.25
CA GLY A 101 34.66 -5.91 4.38
C GLY A 101 34.68 -5.19 5.72
N LYS A 102 34.13 -3.98 5.78
CA LYS A 102 33.97 -3.21 7.02
C LYS A 102 32.70 -3.59 7.77
N ALA A 103 32.75 -3.49 9.08
CA ALA A 103 31.66 -3.82 9.99
C ALA A 103 31.18 -2.61 10.81
N VAL A 104 29.91 -2.68 11.19
CA VAL A 104 29.33 -1.92 12.29
C VAL A 104 28.96 -2.90 13.40
N PHE A 105 29.24 -2.54 14.64
CA PHE A 105 28.78 -3.25 15.82
C PHE A 105 27.78 -2.35 16.55
N LEU A 106 26.71 -2.97 17.06
CA LEU A 106 25.64 -2.28 17.78
C LEU A 106 25.54 -2.83 19.20
N ASP A 107 25.32 -1.92 20.15
CA ASP A 107 24.97 -2.24 21.53
C ASP A 107 23.91 -1.24 22.06
N ASN A 108 23.22 -1.60 23.15
CA ASN A 108 22.28 -0.74 23.89
C ASN A 108 21.24 0.02 23.05
N LEU A 109 20.42 -0.69 22.26
CA LEU A 109 19.26 -0.08 21.60
C LEU A 109 18.07 0.06 22.57
N TYR A 110 17.62 1.29 22.84
CA TYR A 110 16.47 1.57 23.71
C TYR A 110 15.81 2.92 23.40
N PHE A 111 14.57 3.11 23.87
CA PHE A 111 13.84 4.38 23.77
C PHE A 111 13.93 5.18 25.07
N SER A 112 14.05 6.51 24.97
CA SER A 112 14.24 7.39 26.13
C SER A 112 13.59 8.76 25.96
N GLY A 113 13.59 9.54 27.04
CA GLY A 113 12.86 10.80 27.12
C GLY A 113 11.38 10.56 27.42
N GLN A 114 10.65 11.63 27.72
CA GLN A 114 9.22 11.57 28.02
C GLN A 114 8.48 12.35 26.95
N SER A 115 7.51 11.70 26.31
CA SER A 115 6.61 12.32 25.34
C SER A 115 5.43 13.00 26.05
N ASN A 116 5.09 14.19 25.58
CA ASN A 116 3.84 14.85 25.95
C ASN A 116 2.72 14.47 24.97
N THR A 117 1.47 14.56 25.41
CA THR A 117 0.32 14.41 24.52
C THR A 117 -0.32 15.75 24.23
N PHE A 118 -0.74 15.95 22.99
CA PHE A 118 -1.42 17.13 22.49
C PHE A 118 -2.73 16.76 21.82
N GLU A 119 -3.70 17.67 21.86
CA GLU A 119 -4.95 17.51 21.14
C GLU A 119 -4.74 17.84 19.66
N LEU A 120 -5.25 16.99 18.78
CA LEU A 120 -5.39 17.25 17.36
C LEU A 120 -6.88 17.34 17.00
N ALA A 121 -7.33 18.52 16.59
CA ALA A 121 -8.65 18.72 16.02
C ALA A 121 -8.62 18.54 14.49
N VAL A 122 -9.27 17.50 13.97
CA VAL A 122 -9.33 17.18 12.55
C VAL A 122 -10.69 17.57 11.98
N SER A 123 -10.71 18.57 11.11
CA SER A 123 -11.89 18.97 10.35
C SER A 123 -11.95 18.19 9.04
N VAL A 124 -13.04 17.47 8.82
CA VAL A 124 -13.28 16.71 7.58
C VAL A 124 -14.39 17.38 6.80
N VAL A 125 -14.06 17.78 5.57
CA VAL A 125 -14.98 18.49 4.67
C VAL A 125 -14.99 17.85 3.28
N ASN A 126 -16.04 18.11 2.51
CA ASN A 126 -16.03 17.77 1.09
C ASN A 126 -15.37 18.87 0.24
N GLN A 127 -15.24 18.65 -1.07
CA GLN A 127 -14.67 19.60 -2.02
C GLN A 127 -15.44 20.94 -2.12
N SER A 128 -16.67 21.02 -1.59
CA SER A 128 -17.46 22.25 -1.47
C SER A 128 -17.35 22.91 -0.09
N SER A 129 -16.36 22.49 0.72
CA SER A 129 -16.13 22.95 2.10
C SER A 129 -17.30 22.71 3.05
N GLN A 130 -18.16 21.72 2.75
CA GLN A 130 -19.22 21.30 3.66
C GLN A 130 -18.69 20.26 4.64
N ALA A 131 -18.98 20.45 5.92
CA ALA A 131 -18.60 19.52 6.97
C ALA A 131 -19.20 18.13 6.76
N ILE A 132 -18.37 17.09 6.93
CA ILE A 132 -18.78 15.69 6.86
C ILE A 132 -18.85 15.16 8.29
N ALA A 133 -20.08 14.97 8.79
CA ALA A 133 -20.33 14.31 10.06
C ALA A 133 -20.27 12.78 9.92
N GLY A 134 -19.77 12.08 10.94
CA GLY A 134 -19.69 10.62 10.91
C GLY A 134 -18.47 10.04 10.17
N ALA A 135 -17.55 10.88 9.70
CA ALA A 135 -16.30 10.43 9.11
C ALA A 135 -15.40 9.81 10.21
N GLN A 136 -14.75 8.69 9.90
CA GLN A 136 -13.76 8.06 10.76
C GLN A 136 -12.40 8.70 10.50
N VAL A 137 -11.83 9.32 11.53
CA VAL A 137 -10.44 9.81 11.52
C VAL A 137 -9.59 8.83 12.32
N SER A 138 -8.40 8.48 11.82
CA SER A 138 -7.49 7.52 12.46
C SER A 138 -6.02 7.92 12.31
N VAL A 139 -5.23 7.57 13.32
CA VAL A 139 -3.76 7.66 13.38
C VAL A 139 -3.26 6.39 14.07
N GLY A 140 -2.55 5.52 13.34
CA GLY A 140 -2.21 4.18 13.83
C GLY A 140 -3.47 3.44 14.33
N GLU A 141 -3.44 2.98 15.58
CA GLU A 141 -4.57 2.29 16.22
C GLU A 141 -5.60 3.26 16.86
N GLN A 142 -5.27 4.54 17.00
CA GLN A 142 -6.18 5.52 17.57
C GLN A 142 -7.17 6.03 16.52
N SER A 143 -8.43 6.24 16.93
CA SER A 143 -9.46 6.71 16.02
C SER A 143 -10.55 7.51 16.73
N ALA A 144 -11.17 8.44 16.00
CA ALA A 144 -12.27 9.28 16.46
C ALA A 144 -13.23 9.60 15.30
N THR A 145 -14.52 9.73 15.60
CA THR A 145 -15.55 10.05 14.59
C THR A 145 -15.86 11.54 14.60
N THR A 146 -16.04 12.14 13.43
CA THR A 146 -16.40 13.55 13.32
C THR A 146 -17.81 13.84 13.85
N ASN A 147 -17.95 14.94 14.58
CA ASN A 147 -19.22 15.42 15.10
C ASN A 147 -20.07 16.13 14.01
N ALA A 148 -21.21 16.72 14.40
CA ALA A 148 -22.10 17.44 13.48
C ALA A 148 -21.47 18.64 12.75
N SER A 149 -20.37 19.18 13.29
CA SER A 149 -19.58 20.25 12.66
C SER A 149 -18.44 19.70 11.80
N GLY A 150 -18.34 18.38 11.61
CA GLY A 150 -17.29 17.73 10.84
C GLY A 150 -15.94 17.64 11.55
N VAL A 151 -15.90 17.78 12.88
CA VAL A 151 -14.63 17.77 13.64
C VAL A 151 -14.50 16.52 14.49
N ALA A 152 -13.36 15.83 14.39
CA ALA A 152 -12.92 14.76 15.28
C ALA A 152 -11.74 15.26 16.15
N TYR A 153 -11.62 14.74 17.37
CA TYR A 153 -10.53 15.10 18.29
C TYR A 153 -9.74 13.85 18.67
N LEU A 154 -8.43 13.90 18.52
CA LEU A 154 -7.49 12.84 18.91
C LEU A 154 -6.52 13.39 19.94
N SER A 155 -6.11 12.57 20.92
CA SER A 155 -5.08 12.92 21.90
C SER A 155 -3.83 12.10 21.60
N LEU A 156 -2.89 12.71 20.90
CA LEU A 156 -1.74 12.04 20.32
C LEU A 156 -0.46 12.47 21.02
N ALA A 157 0.52 11.57 21.11
CA ALA A 157 1.86 11.89 21.56
C ALA A 157 2.51 12.94 20.64
N GLU A 158 3.51 13.66 21.14
CA GLU A 158 4.31 14.56 20.31
C GLU A 158 5.07 13.78 19.24
N GLY A 159 5.13 14.32 18.03
CA GLY A 159 5.66 13.63 16.86
C GLY A 159 4.92 14.02 15.59
N GLU A 160 5.35 13.43 14.49
CA GLU A 160 4.65 13.52 13.22
C GLU A 160 3.66 12.36 13.11
N HIS A 161 2.46 12.62 12.58
CA HIS A 161 1.37 11.65 12.52
C HIS A 161 0.75 11.59 11.12
N LYS A 162 0.61 10.39 10.56
CA LYS A 162 -0.17 10.16 9.34
C LYS A 162 -1.65 10.08 9.72
N VAL A 163 -2.40 11.12 9.39
CA VAL A 163 -3.82 11.24 9.72
C VAL A 163 -4.64 10.81 8.51
N LYS A 164 -5.43 9.77 8.65
CA LYS A 164 -6.37 9.28 7.63
C LYS A 164 -7.80 9.67 8.01
N ALA A 165 -8.58 10.08 7.02
CA ALA A 165 -10.03 10.24 7.14
C ALA A 165 -10.76 9.41 6.08
N ASP A 166 -11.81 8.72 6.51
CA ASP A 166 -12.66 7.86 5.70
C ASP A 166 -14.13 8.17 5.99
N ALA A 167 -14.96 8.24 4.96
CA ALA A 167 -16.39 8.42 5.10
C ALA A 167 -17.14 7.71 3.96
N SER A 168 -18.27 7.08 4.27
CA SER A 168 -19.10 6.42 3.27
C SER A 168 -19.53 7.40 2.16
N GLY A 169 -19.37 6.97 0.90
CA GLY A 169 -19.64 7.79 -0.29
C GLY A 169 -18.50 8.73 -0.67
N TYR A 170 -17.34 8.63 -0.02
CA TYR A 170 -16.15 9.41 -0.32
C TYR A 170 -14.90 8.52 -0.45
N GLY A 171 -13.98 8.94 -1.31
CA GLY A 171 -12.63 8.41 -1.31
C GLY A 171 -11.89 8.83 -0.05
N ALA A 172 -11.24 7.88 0.63
CA ALA A 172 -10.43 8.18 1.81
C ALA A 172 -9.29 9.12 1.45
N ALA A 173 -8.88 9.98 2.39
CA ALA A 173 -7.72 10.85 2.21
C ALA A 173 -6.82 10.77 3.43
N GLN A 174 -5.55 11.10 3.22
CA GLN A 174 -4.58 11.19 4.29
C GLN A 174 -3.74 12.45 4.18
N LYS A 175 -3.22 12.91 5.32
CA LYS A 175 -2.24 13.99 5.44
C LYS A 175 -1.38 13.78 6.67
N ASN A 176 -0.14 14.24 6.60
CA ASN A 176 0.72 14.31 7.77
C ASN A 176 0.41 15.54 8.63
N GLN A 177 0.58 15.39 9.95
CA GLN A 177 0.45 16.47 10.91
C GLN A 177 1.50 16.33 12.02
N GLN A 178 2.32 17.36 12.18
CA GLN A 178 3.27 17.45 13.30
C GLN A 178 2.59 18.02 14.54
N LEU A 179 2.83 17.38 15.69
CA LEU A 179 2.45 17.82 17.02
C LEU A 179 3.71 18.06 17.85
N LEU A 180 4.03 19.32 18.10
CA LEU A 180 5.23 19.70 18.84
C LEU A 180 4.94 20.86 19.79
N GLY A 181 4.96 20.57 21.10
CA GLY A 181 4.85 21.58 22.14
C GLY A 181 3.48 22.25 22.31
N ALA A 182 2.47 21.92 21.50
CA ALA A 182 1.12 22.47 21.58
C ALA A 182 0.08 21.63 20.81
N ASP A 183 -1.20 21.85 21.13
CA ASP A 183 -2.35 21.36 20.36
C ASP A 183 -2.34 21.91 18.92
N ALA A 184 -2.94 21.17 17.98
CA ALA A 184 -2.99 21.55 16.57
C ALA A 184 -4.35 21.30 15.92
N SER A 185 -4.50 21.77 14.69
CA SER A 185 -5.68 21.51 13.86
C SER A 185 -5.28 21.17 12.44
N LEU A 186 -6.02 20.24 11.83
CA LEU A 186 -5.81 19.76 10.47
C LEU A 186 -7.13 19.77 9.70
N GLU A 187 -7.12 20.18 8.45
CA GLU A 187 -8.25 20.00 7.53
C GLU A 187 -7.95 18.91 6.49
N ILE A 188 -8.83 17.92 6.41
CA ILE A 188 -8.81 16.87 5.39
C ILE A 188 -10.04 17.05 4.49
N VAL A 189 -9.79 17.13 3.19
CA VAL A 189 -10.84 17.26 2.17
C VAL A 189 -11.05 15.90 1.52
N LEU A 190 -12.28 15.38 1.56
CA LEU A 190 -12.65 14.14 0.89
C LEU A 190 -13.34 14.44 -0.46
N ALA A 191 -12.97 13.65 -1.48
CA ALA A 191 -13.64 13.64 -2.77
C ALA A 191 -14.78 12.63 -2.75
N ALA A 192 -15.94 12.97 -3.32
CA ALA A 192 -17.05 12.02 -3.42
C ALA A 192 -16.62 10.83 -4.29
N GLU A 193 -17.00 9.61 -3.91
CA GLU A 193 -16.74 8.43 -4.74
C GLU A 193 -17.35 8.62 -6.12
N ASN A 194 -16.61 8.20 -7.15
CA ASN A 194 -17.18 8.08 -8.48
C ASN A 194 -18.29 7.02 -8.43
N PRO A 195 -19.50 7.29 -8.96
CA PRO A 195 -20.61 6.35 -8.91
C PRO A 195 -20.35 5.04 -9.66
N GLY A 196 -19.35 5.00 -10.55
CA GLY A 196 -19.03 3.83 -11.35
C GLY A 196 -20.07 3.54 -12.44
N PRO A 197 -20.07 2.32 -13.00
CA PRO A 197 -21.02 1.93 -14.03
C PRO A 197 -22.45 1.86 -13.48
N ASN A 198 -23.41 2.31 -14.29
CA ASN A 198 -24.84 2.16 -14.03
C ASN A 198 -25.53 1.11 -14.94
N VAL A 199 -24.74 0.49 -15.82
CA VAL A 199 -25.13 -0.62 -16.69
C VAL A 199 -24.23 -1.81 -16.40
N ALA A 200 -24.79 -3.02 -16.49
CA ALA A 200 -24.05 -4.28 -16.37
C ALA A 200 -22.95 -4.40 -17.44
N ALA A 201 -22.00 -5.31 -17.21
CA ALA A 201 -20.99 -5.62 -18.22
C ALA A 201 -21.63 -6.30 -19.44
N ASN A 202 -20.85 -6.47 -20.51
CA ASN A 202 -21.36 -7.14 -21.70
C ASN A 202 -21.44 -8.65 -21.45
N VAL A 203 -22.54 -9.28 -21.84
CA VAL A 203 -22.66 -10.75 -21.77
C VAL A 203 -21.58 -11.37 -22.68
N PRO A 204 -20.78 -12.34 -22.19
CA PRO A 204 -19.80 -13.06 -23.01
C PRO A 204 -20.44 -13.71 -24.24
N SER A 205 -19.75 -13.66 -25.38
CA SER A 205 -20.22 -14.26 -26.63
C SER A 205 -19.73 -15.70 -26.88
N VAL A 206 -18.87 -16.21 -26.00
CA VAL A 206 -18.27 -17.55 -26.02
C VAL A 206 -19.19 -18.56 -25.34
N SER A 207 -19.01 -19.86 -25.61
CA SER A 207 -19.67 -20.94 -24.87
C SER A 207 -18.77 -21.58 -23.82
N ASP A 208 -19.37 -22.25 -22.83
CA ASP A 208 -18.66 -22.88 -21.69
C ASP A 208 -17.57 -23.88 -22.12
N ASP A 209 -17.69 -24.51 -23.30
CA ASP A 209 -16.72 -25.48 -23.80
C ASP A 209 -15.49 -24.84 -24.46
N GLU A 210 -15.53 -23.53 -24.72
CA GLU A 210 -14.44 -22.77 -25.36
C GLU A 210 -13.49 -22.12 -24.34
N VAL A 211 -13.88 -22.01 -23.07
CA VAL A 211 -13.18 -21.19 -22.08
C VAL A 211 -12.98 -21.91 -20.74
N LEU A 212 -12.07 -21.36 -19.92
CA LEU A 212 -11.91 -21.76 -18.52
C LEU A 212 -12.27 -20.56 -17.65
N VAL A 213 -13.38 -20.66 -16.92
CA VAL A 213 -14.04 -19.52 -16.27
C VAL A 213 -13.61 -19.39 -14.81
N LEU A 214 -13.24 -18.15 -14.42
CA LEU A 214 -12.90 -17.80 -13.04
C LEU A 214 -14.01 -17.01 -12.33
N TYR A 215 -14.69 -16.14 -13.07
CA TYR A 215 -15.75 -15.25 -12.56
C TYR A 215 -16.70 -14.87 -13.69
N SER A 216 -17.99 -15.20 -13.57
CA SER A 216 -19.05 -14.75 -14.49
C SER A 216 -20.40 -15.17 -13.91
N ASP A 217 -21.45 -14.38 -14.15
CA ASP A 217 -22.85 -14.78 -13.94
C ASP A 217 -23.47 -15.48 -15.15
N SER A 218 -22.86 -15.34 -16.33
CA SER A 218 -23.39 -15.84 -17.61
C SER A 218 -22.79 -17.19 -18.02
N LEU A 219 -21.59 -17.50 -17.55
CA LEU A 219 -20.86 -18.74 -17.86
C LEU A 219 -20.73 -19.63 -16.61
N GLN A 220 -20.57 -20.94 -16.82
CA GLN A 220 -20.33 -21.88 -15.73
C GLN A 220 -18.91 -21.71 -15.18
N VAL A 221 -18.78 -21.29 -13.92
CA VAL A 221 -17.48 -21.13 -13.25
C VAL A 221 -16.78 -22.48 -13.08
N ASP A 222 -15.60 -22.64 -13.68
CA ASP A 222 -14.76 -23.83 -13.56
C ASP A 222 -13.84 -23.79 -12.32
N LYS A 223 -13.28 -22.61 -12.05
CA LYS A 223 -12.28 -22.40 -11.00
C LYS A 223 -12.53 -21.07 -10.29
N PRO A 224 -13.31 -21.05 -9.19
CA PRO A 224 -13.65 -19.81 -8.52
C PRO A 224 -12.39 -19.11 -7.96
N ILE A 225 -12.43 -17.78 -7.96
CA ILE A 225 -11.43 -16.96 -7.27
C ILE A 225 -11.50 -17.25 -5.77
N SER A 226 -10.37 -17.66 -5.20
CA SER A 226 -10.24 -18.02 -3.79
C SER A 226 -10.07 -16.80 -2.90
N TYR A 227 -9.35 -15.79 -3.40
CA TYR A 227 -9.07 -14.57 -2.66
C TYR A 227 -8.86 -13.40 -3.63
N TRP A 228 -9.62 -12.32 -3.46
CA TRP A 228 -9.63 -11.20 -4.41
C TRP A 228 -8.57 -10.14 -4.15
N SER A 229 -8.00 -10.10 -2.94
CA SER A 229 -7.19 -8.96 -2.50
C SER A 229 -6.00 -9.38 -1.67
N ASP A 230 -5.08 -10.15 -2.25
CA ASP A 230 -3.76 -10.37 -1.67
C ASP A 230 -2.95 -9.08 -1.72
N ASN A 231 -2.47 -8.60 -0.56
CA ASN A 231 -1.78 -7.32 -0.49
C ASN A 231 -0.32 -7.47 -0.89
N TRP A 232 0.00 -7.22 -2.15
CA TRP A 232 1.38 -7.25 -2.64
C TRP A 232 2.12 -5.94 -2.34
N TRP A 233 1.45 -4.80 -2.52
CA TRP A 233 1.99 -3.48 -2.17
C TRP A 233 0.86 -2.44 -2.16
N ASN A 234 0.50 -1.87 -1.01
CA ASN A 234 -0.57 -0.85 -0.90
C ASN A 234 -1.83 -1.19 -1.70
N ALA A 235 -2.28 -2.44 -1.59
CA ALA A 235 -3.34 -2.99 -2.43
C ALA A 235 -4.62 -2.15 -2.41
N PRO A 236 -5.24 -1.91 -3.58
CA PRO A 236 -6.62 -1.42 -3.66
C PRO A 236 -7.55 -2.28 -2.80
N SER A 237 -8.54 -1.67 -2.16
CA SER A 237 -9.55 -2.42 -1.41
C SER A 237 -10.52 -3.11 -2.36
N HIS A 238 -10.87 -4.35 -2.03
CA HIS A 238 -11.83 -5.13 -2.79
C HIS A 238 -13.23 -5.09 -2.16
N SER A 239 -14.25 -4.99 -3.01
CA SER A 239 -15.65 -5.24 -2.66
C SER A 239 -16.38 -5.83 -3.88
N GLU A 240 -17.46 -6.56 -3.64
CA GLU A 240 -18.37 -7.00 -4.70
C GLU A 240 -19.69 -6.23 -4.58
N LEU A 241 -20.29 -5.85 -5.70
CA LEU A 241 -21.59 -5.19 -5.74
C LEU A 241 -22.43 -5.68 -6.92
N GLN A 242 -23.74 -5.40 -6.87
CA GLN A 242 -24.66 -5.71 -7.96
C GLN A 242 -24.95 -4.47 -8.81
N ILE A 243 -24.72 -4.57 -10.11
CA ILE A 243 -25.03 -3.52 -11.10
C ILE A 243 -26.07 -4.07 -12.06
N ALA A 244 -27.29 -3.54 -12.01
CA ALA A 244 -28.41 -4.02 -12.84
C ALA A 244 -28.69 -5.54 -12.74
N GLY A 245 -28.34 -6.17 -11.62
CA GLY A 245 -28.52 -7.61 -11.36
C GLY A 245 -27.30 -8.48 -11.65
N ASP A 246 -26.21 -7.87 -12.14
CA ASP A 246 -24.92 -8.49 -12.47
C ASP A 246 -23.94 -8.31 -11.30
N ASN A 247 -23.26 -9.36 -10.87
CA ASN A 247 -22.23 -9.29 -9.83
C ASN A 247 -20.94 -8.76 -10.44
N VAL A 248 -20.38 -7.73 -9.80
CA VAL A 248 -19.19 -7.03 -10.29
C VAL A 248 -18.20 -6.85 -9.16
N ALA A 249 -16.96 -7.25 -9.39
CA ALA A 249 -15.86 -7.00 -8.47
C ALA A 249 -15.35 -5.56 -8.65
N ARG A 250 -15.14 -4.85 -7.53
CA ARG A 250 -14.62 -3.49 -7.49
C ARG A 250 -13.30 -3.45 -6.73
N LEU A 251 -12.30 -2.83 -7.33
CA LEU A 251 -11.00 -2.51 -6.77
C LEU A 251 -10.89 -0.98 -6.60
N GLN A 252 -11.01 -0.51 -5.35
CA GLN A 252 -10.96 0.91 -5.01
C GLN A 252 -9.55 1.30 -4.57
N ILE A 253 -8.96 2.29 -5.23
CA ILE A 253 -7.64 2.83 -4.90
C ILE A 253 -7.66 3.39 -3.47
N ILE A 254 -6.65 3.03 -2.67
CA ILE A 254 -6.45 3.53 -1.30
C ILE A 254 -5.39 4.64 -1.30
N PRO A 255 -5.31 5.50 -0.25
CA PRO A 255 -4.35 6.60 -0.19
C PRO A 255 -2.90 6.21 -0.48
N ASP A 256 -2.35 5.19 0.18
CA ASP A 256 -0.96 4.76 -0.06
C ASP A 256 -0.78 4.06 -1.42
N GLY A 257 -1.88 3.74 -2.13
CA GLY A 257 -1.90 3.02 -3.40
C GLY A 257 -2.16 3.89 -4.63
N VAL A 258 -2.25 5.22 -4.47
CA VAL A 258 -2.53 6.15 -5.58
C VAL A 258 -1.47 6.13 -6.68
N GLU A 259 -0.23 5.79 -6.32
CA GLU A 259 0.93 5.67 -7.22
C GLU A 259 1.32 4.21 -7.48
N GLY A 260 0.34 3.37 -7.84
CA GLY A 260 0.63 2.00 -8.27
C GLY A 260 0.50 0.97 -7.16
N GLY A 261 -0.56 1.07 -6.34
CA GLY A 261 -0.94 0.00 -5.42
C GLY A 261 -1.26 -1.30 -6.19
N VAL A 262 -0.76 -2.43 -5.70
CA VAL A 262 -0.82 -3.75 -6.34
C VAL A 262 -1.57 -4.74 -5.46
N THR A 263 -2.52 -5.45 -6.05
CA THR A 263 -3.18 -6.60 -5.41
C THR A 263 -3.12 -7.87 -6.25
N GLY A 264 -3.05 -9.02 -5.60
CA GLY A 264 -3.15 -10.34 -6.22
C GLY A 264 -4.55 -10.94 -6.08
N ILE A 265 -5.16 -11.30 -7.21
CA ILE A 265 -6.39 -12.08 -7.30
C ILE A 265 -6.00 -13.55 -7.46
N GLN A 266 -6.27 -14.36 -6.44
CA GLN A 266 -5.84 -15.76 -6.33
C GLN A 266 -6.88 -16.73 -6.88
N TYR A 267 -6.49 -17.55 -7.87
CA TYR A 267 -7.34 -18.59 -8.45
C TYR A 267 -6.63 -19.95 -8.61
N GLY A 268 -5.33 -20.04 -8.28
CA GLY A 268 -4.57 -21.28 -8.36
C GLY A 268 -3.71 -21.55 -7.12
N ILE A 269 -4.14 -21.03 -5.97
CA ILE A 269 -3.54 -21.31 -4.66
C ILE A 269 -4.37 -22.39 -3.95
N GLN A 270 -5.65 -22.12 -3.71
CA GLN A 270 -6.58 -23.15 -3.23
C GLN A 270 -6.86 -24.15 -4.34
N ASP A 271 -6.79 -25.44 -4.03
CA ASP A 271 -7.03 -26.54 -4.96
C ASP A 271 -6.05 -26.64 -6.16
N GLY A 272 -4.86 -26.06 -6.01
CA GLY A 272 -3.73 -26.19 -6.94
C GLY A 272 -3.77 -25.20 -8.10
N VAL A 273 -2.77 -25.23 -8.96
CA VAL A 273 -2.64 -24.31 -10.11
C VAL A 273 -3.74 -24.49 -11.16
N VAL A 274 -3.99 -23.47 -11.98
CA VAL A 274 -4.82 -23.55 -13.18
C VAL A 274 -3.97 -23.97 -14.36
N ASN A 275 -4.41 -25.00 -15.08
CA ASN A 275 -3.82 -25.40 -16.36
C ASN A 275 -4.65 -24.82 -17.51
N ALA A 276 -4.15 -23.73 -18.09
CA ALA A 276 -4.70 -23.07 -19.27
C ALA A 276 -3.79 -23.28 -20.51
N SER A 277 -3.05 -24.40 -20.58
CA SER A 277 -2.13 -24.67 -21.70
C SER A 277 -2.80 -24.83 -23.07
N GLY A 278 -4.11 -25.07 -23.09
CA GLY A 278 -4.93 -25.07 -24.31
C GLY A 278 -5.42 -23.69 -24.74
N MET A 279 -5.21 -22.66 -23.92
CA MET A 279 -5.70 -21.30 -24.11
C MET A 279 -4.58 -20.37 -24.60
N THR A 280 -4.97 -19.27 -25.20
CA THR A 280 -4.09 -18.25 -25.79
C THR A 280 -3.96 -16.99 -24.94
N GLY A 281 -4.92 -16.73 -24.04
CA GLY A 281 -4.90 -15.56 -23.19
C GLY A 281 -5.89 -15.59 -22.03
N LEU A 282 -5.91 -14.48 -21.28
CA LEU A 282 -6.93 -14.18 -20.27
C LEU A 282 -7.78 -13.02 -20.77
N ARG A 283 -9.10 -13.12 -20.63
CA ARG A 283 -10.06 -12.07 -20.96
C ARG A 283 -10.88 -11.70 -19.73
N PHE A 284 -11.25 -10.41 -19.65
CA PHE A 284 -12.21 -9.88 -18.68
C PHE A 284 -12.85 -8.61 -19.22
N ASP A 285 -14.04 -8.29 -18.71
CA ASP A 285 -14.63 -6.98 -18.90
C ASP A 285 -14.18 -6.03 -17.79
N MET A 286 -13.88 -4.79 -18.18
CA MET A 286 -13.34 -3.77 -17.29
C MET A 286 -14.07 -2.44 -17.50
N TYR A 287 -14.43 -1.80 -16.39
CA TYR A 287 -14.81 -0.39 -16.36
C TYR A 287 -13.86 0.35 -15.43
N ALA A 288 -13.26 1.43 -15.91
CA ALA A 288 -12.47 2.32 -15.08
C ALA A 288 -13.17 3.67 -14.93
N THR A 289 -13.17 4.18 -13.71
CA THR A 289 -13.68 5.53 -13.42
C THR A 289 -12.68 6.61 -13.83
N SER A 290 -13.18 7.83 -14.02
CA SER A 290 -12.46 8.92 -14.70
C SER A 290 -11.08 9.28 -14.14
N GLY A 291 -10.83 9.06 -12.85
CA GLY A 291 -9.54 9.35 -12.22
C GLY A 291 -8.54 8.20 -12.24
N VAL A 292 -8.88 7.03 -12.78
CA VAL A 292 -7.90 5.95 -13.03
C VAL A 292 -7.06 6.32 -14.25
N SER A 293 -5.76 6.47 -14.06
CA SER A 293 -4.83 6.91 -15.12
C SER A 293 -4.08 5.75 -15.78
N GLN A 294 -3.76 4.71 -15.00
CA GLN A 294 -2.99 3.55 -15.43
C GLN A 294 -3.48 2.27 -14.76
N ALA A 295 -3.43 1.17 -15.50
CA ALA A 295 -3.56 -0.17 -14.95
C ALA A 295 -2.44 -1.07 -15.49
N VAL A 296 -1.88 -1.93 -14.64
CA VAL A 296 -0.95 -2.99 -15.05
C VAL A 296 -1.52 -4.32 -14.59
N PHE A 297 -1.55 -5.28 -15.51
CA PHE A 297 -2.04 -6.63 -15.28
C PHE A 297 -0.89 -7.62 -15.40
N GLN A 298 -0.80 -8.50 -14.42
CA GLN A 298 0.26 -9.50 -14.32
C GLN A 298 -0.35 -10.90 -14.19
N VAL A 299 -0.24 -11.74 -15.21
CA VAL A 299 -0.66 -13.14 -15.10
C VAL A 299 0.52 -13.95 -14.56
N VAL A 300 0.35 -14.53 -13.37
CA VAL A 300 1.42 -15.22 -12.63
C VAL A 300 1.36 -16.73 -12.87
N SER A 301 2.50 -17.29 -13.30
CA SER A 301 2.74 -18.74 -13.32
C SER A 301 3.82 -19.15 -12.32
N ALA A 302 3.96 -20.46 -12.06
CA ALA A 302 5.00 -21.00 -11.20
C ALA A 302 6.44 -20.70 -11.69
N SER A 303 6.62 -20.40 -12.98
CA SER A 303 7.93 -20.14 -13.59
C SER A 303 8.25 -18.65 -13.77
N GLY A 304 7.25 -17.79 -13.56
CA GLY A 304 7.35 -16.35 -13.77
C GLY A 304 6.07 -15.75 -14.37
N PRO A 305 5.98 -14.43 -14.41
CA PRO A 305 4.79 -13.75 -14.88
C PRO A 305 4.89 -13.30 -16.35
N VAL A 306 3.74 -12.93 -16.90
CA VAL A 306 3.64 -12.04 -18.07
C VAL A 306 2.89 -10.76 -17.68
N ILE A 307 3.29 -9.63 -18.28
CA ILE A 307 2.83 -8.29 -17.88
C ILE A 307 2.22 -7.54 -19.07
N HIS A 308 1.10 -6.88 -18.84
CA HIS A 308 0.46 -5.95 -19.76
C HIS A 308 0.21 -4.60 -19.07
N THR A 309 0.55 -3.50 -19.75
CA THR A 309 0.34 -2.14 -19.25
C THR A 309 -0.67 -1.41 -20.11
N MET A 310 -1.70 -0.87 -19.45
CA MET A 310 -2.69 0.03 -20.05
C MET A 310 -2.43 1.46 -19.59
N LEU A 311 -1.87 2.26 -20.49
CA LEU A 311 -1.58 3.68 -20.26
C LEU A 311 -1.78 4.48 -21.56
N PRO A 312 -2.78 5.38 -21.63
CA PRO A 312 -3.82 5.63 -20.62
C PRO A 312 -4.84 4.49 -20.55
N VAL A 313 -5.56 4.39 -19.43
CA VAL A 313 -6.74 3.55 -19.30
C VAL A 313 -7.94 4.21 -19.99
N ALA A 314 -8.76 3.42 -20.69
CA ALA A 314 -10.06 3.88 -21.18
C ALA A 314 -11.05 3.94 -20.01
N THR A 315 -11.68 5.10 -19.80
CA THR A 315 -12.57 5.34 -18.66
C THR A 315 -14.01 5.56 -19.09
N GLU A 316 -14.91 5.47 -18.11
CA GLU A 316 -16.35 5.77 -18.21
C GLU A 316 -17.10 4.92 -19.25
N GLN A 317 -16.61 3.71 -19.51
CA GLN A 317 -17.24 2.73 -20.38
C GLN A 317 -16.75 1.31 -20.05
N TRP A 318 -17.60 0.32 -20.32
CA TRP A 318 -17.16 -1.08 -20.32
C TRP A 318 -16.32 -1.36 -21.57
N ILE A 319 -15.16 -1.95 -21.36
CA ILE A 319 -14.31 -2.52 -22.41
C ILE A 319 -14.05 -3.99 -22.13
N SER A 320 -13.85 -4.79 -23.17
CA SER A 320 -13.29 -6.13 -23.01
C SER A 320 -11.77 -6.04 -23.15
N VAL A 321 -11.06 -6.49 -22.12
CA VAL A 321 -9.59 -6.56 -22.09
C VAL A 321 -9.17 -7.97 -22.45
N GLU A 322 -8.27 -8.07 -23.43
CA GLU A 322 -7.69 -9.34 -23.89
C GLU A 322 -6.18 -9.34 -23.63
N LEU A 323 -5.76 -10.16 -22.67
CA LEU A 323 -4.37 -10.38 -22.32
C LEU A 323 -3.84 -11.60 -23.07
N VAL A 324 -3.42 -11.40 -24.32
CA VAL A 324 -2.84 -12.44 -25.17
C VAL A 324 -1.44 -12.79 -24.66
N PHE A 325 -1.21 -14.02 -24.20
CA PHE A 325 0.03 -14.41 -23.52
C PHE A 325 1.30 -14.17 -24.36
N ALA A 326 1.20 -14.34 -25.68
CA ALA A 326 2.31 -14.15 -26.61
C ALA A 326 2.70 -12.67 -26.81
N ASP A 327 1.77 -11.75 -26.57
CA ASP A 327 1.96 -10.31 -26.80
C ASP A 327 2.42 -9.57 -25.53
N MET A 328 2.37 -10.24 -24.38
CA MET A 328 2.73 -9.67 -23.09
C MET A 328 4.24 -9.69 -22.82
N VAL A 329 4.71 -8.74 -22.02
CA VAL A 329 6.11 -8.67 -21.60
C VAL A 329 6.44 -9.83 -20.68
N GLN A 330 7.50 -10.58 -21.00
CA GLN A 330 7.93 -11.76 -20.25
C GLN A 330 9.28 -11.50 -19.54
N PRO A 331 9.28 -10.96 -18.31
CA PRO A 331 10.52 -10.74 -17.55
C PRO A 331 11.19 -12.04 -17.09
N GLY A 332 10.51 -13.19 -17.21
CA GLY A 332 11.01 -14.52 -16.87
C GLY A 332 10.38 -15.60 -17.75
N ALA A 333 10.58 -16.86 -17.36
CA ALA A 333 9.87 -17.97 -17.99
C ALA A 333 8.37 -17.89 -17.67
N PHE A 334 7.51 -18.28 -18.62
CA PHE A 334 6.07 -18.33 -18.43
C PHE A 334 5.54 -19.71 -18.81
N ASP A 335 4.65 -20.24 -17.99
CA ASP A 335 4.03 -21.54 -18.19
C ASP A 335 2.51 -21.47 -17.95
N ALA A 336 1.75 -21.49 -19.04
CA ALA A 336 0.28 -21.48 -19.00
C ALA A 336 -0.33 -22.73 -18.34
N ALA A 337 0.44 -23.79 -18.09
CA ALA A 337 -0.03 -24.97 -17.36
C ALA A 337 -0.01 -24.80 -15.82
N SER A 338 0.59 -23.72 -15.30
CA SER A 338 0.83 -23.54 -13.87
C SER A 338 0.45 -22.14 -13.35
N LEU A 339 -0.70 -21.62 -13.78
CA LEU A 339 -1.18 -20.29 -13.41
C LEU A 339 -1.76 -20.24 -11.99
N SER A 340 -1.48 -19.17 -11.24
CA SER A 340 -1.88 -19.07 -9.84
C SER A 340 -2.62 -17.78 -9.47
N GLN A 341 -2.25 -16.64 -10.05
CA GLN A 341 -2.81 -15.34 -9.67
C GLN A 341 -2.84 -14.34 -10.83
N LEU A 342 -3.76 -13.39 -10.76
CA LEU A 342 -3.75 -12.15 -11.55
C LEU A 342 -3.36 -10.99 -10.64
N GLY A 343 -2.21 -10.39 -10.87
CA GLY A 343 -1.83 -9.12 -10.27
C GLY A 343 -2.53 -7.95 -10.98
N VAL A 344 -3.10 -7.04 -10.21
CA VAL A 344 -3.70 -5.80 -10.70
C VAL A 344 -3.04 -4.63 -9.96
N GLN A 345 -2.41 -3.74 -10.71
CA GLN A 345 -1.78 -2.53 -10.19
C GLN A 345 -2.45 -1.29 -10.77
N LEU A 346 -2.80 -0.33 -9.93
CA LEU A 346 -3.62 0.83 -10.31
C LEU A 346 -2.97 2.16 -9.92
N TRP A 347 -3.11 3.16 -10.79
CA TRP A 347 -2.80 4.56 -10.50
C TRP A 347 -4.05 5.41 -10.68
N GLY A 348 -4.24 6.39 -9.81
CA GLY A 348 -5.40 7.28 -9.87
C GLY A 348 -5.70 7.95 -8.54
N THR A 349 -6.97 8.27 -8.30
CA THR A 349 -7.40 8.91 -7.06
C THR A 349 -8.17 7.96 -6.17
N THR A 350 -8.23 8.27 -4.87
CA THR A 350 -8.93 7.46 -3.88
C THR A 350 -10.46 7.49 -3.99
N SER A 351 -11.03 8.34 -4.85
CA SER A 351 -12.45 8.31 -5.20
C SER A 351 -12.76 7.43 -6.41
N ASP A 352 -11.73 6.87 -7.06
CA ASP A 352 -11.86 6.14 -8.33
C ASP A 352 -11.51 4.66 -8.16
N SER A 353 -12.28 3.81 -8.85
CA SER A 353 -12.12 2.36 -8.89
C SER A 353 -11.95 1.80 -10.30
N VAL A 354 -11.46 0.58 -10.36
CA VAL A 354 -11.68 -0.35 -11.48
C VAL A 354 -12.72 -1.38 -11.09
N TYR A 355 -13.61 -1.70 -12.02
CA TYR A 355 -14.63 -2.74 -11.92
C TYR A 355 -14.28 -3.85 -12.91
N LEU A 356 -14.39 -5.10 -12.47
CA LEU A 356 -14.06 -6.29 -13.23
C LEU A 356 -15.25 -7.25 -13.25
N ASP A 357 -15.48 -7.83 -14.42
CA ASP A 357 -16.45 -8.92 -14.60
C ASP A 357 -15.99 -9.88 -15.71
N ASN A 358 -16.64 -11.04 -15.85
CA ASN A 358 -16.44 -12.01 -16.92
C ASN A 358 -14.97 -12.42 -17.13
N ILE A 359 -14.31 -12.86 -16.05
CA ILE A 359 -12.91 -13.26 -16.06
C ILE A 359 -12.77 -14.74 -16.47
N TYR A 360 -12.13 -15.00 -17.60
CA TYR A 360 -11.92 -16.36 -18.12
C TYR A 360 -10.70 -16.46 -19.05
N PHE A 361 -10.12 -17.65 -19.17
CA PHE A 361 -9.10 -17.97 -20.18
C PHE A 361 -9.75 -18.47 -21.47
N TYR A 362 -9.17 -18.13 -22.63
CA TYR A 362 -9.72 -18.39 -23.97
C TYR A 362 -8.67 -18.79 -25.01
#